data_AF-A0AA88YLW8-F1
#
_entry.id   AF-A0AA88YLW8-F1
#
_cell.length_a   1.000
_cell.length_b   1.000
_cell.length_c   1.000
_cell.angle_alpha   90.00
_cell.angle_beta   90.00
_cell.angle_gamma   90.00
#
_symmetry.space_group_name_H-M   'P 1'
#
loop_
_entity.id
_entity.type
_entity.pdbx_description
1 polymer ?
#
loop_
_entity_poly.entity_id
_entity_poly.type
_entity_poly.pdbx_seq_one_letter_code
_entity_poly.pdbx_strand_id
1 'polypeptide(L)'
;MFTSRCNIDTFVGRYRIKSVAILQLMPRMSTRHLEVDRYNDFVITFNRILKDELKHNRIMTYWKLSGLKHAAVAIYRDGVHLNQDGLIRYYRNIRGAILTLLKSIV
;
A
#
# COMPACT_ATOMS: atom_id res chain seq x y z
N MET A 1 20.21 -19.73 10.28
CA MET A 1 19.24 -20.74 9.84
C MET A 1 17.86 -20.38 10.38
N PHE A 2 17.14 -19.43 9.74
CA PHE A 2 15.72 -19.14 9.98
C PHE A 2 15.19 -18.39 8.75
N THR A 3 14.80 -19.12 7.72
CA THR A 3 13.94 -18.60 6.66
C THR A 3 12.85 -19.62 6.40
N SER A 4 11.95 -19.77 7.36
CA SER A 4 10.60 -20.25 7.06
C SER A 4 9.95 -19.18 6.18
N ARG A 5 10.24 -19.24 4.87
CA ARG A 5 9.48 -18.50 3.86
C ARG A 5 8.04 -18.98 4.01
N CYS A 6 7.20 -18.17 4.64
CA CYS A 6 5.76 -18.37 4.57
C CYS A 6 5.40 -18.22 3.10
N ASN A 7 5.24 -19.33 2.40
CA ASN A 7 4.78 -19.33 1.02
C ASN A 7 3.36 -18.74 1.05
N ILE A 8 3.18 -17.61 0.38
CA ILE A 8 1.92 -16.87 0.38
C ILE A 8 0.77 -17.74 -0.13
N ASP A 9 1.04 -18.69 -1.03
CA ASP A 9 0.07 -19.64 -1.53
C ASP A 9 -0.39 -20.61 -0.43
N THR A 10 0.54 -21.06 0.42
CA THR A 10 0.22 -21.91 1.59
C THR A 10 -0.59 -21.15 2.62
N PHE A 11 -0.26 -19.87 2.86
CA PHE A 11 -1.02 -19.01 3.77
C PHE A 11 -2.44 -18.76 3.24
N VAL A 12 -2.57 -18.41 1.96
CA VAL A 12 -3.85 -18.20 1.30
C VAL A 12 -4.71 -19.46 1.36
N GLY A 13 -4.14 -20.62 1.02
CA GLY A 13 -4.85 -21.90 1.06
C GLY A 13 -5.30 -22.27 2.48
N ARG A 14 -4.41 -22.14 3.48
CA ARG A 14 -4.70 -22.51 4.87
C ARG A 14 -5.80 -21.65 5.49
N TYR A 15 -5.80 -20.35 5.22
CA TYR A 15 -6.74 -19.41 5.82
C TYR A 15 -7.94 -19.08 4.92
N ARG A 16 -8.09 -19.79 3.79
CA ARG A 16 -9.17 -19.59 2.81
C ARG A 16 -9.30 -18.13 2.38
N ILE A 17 -8.17 -17.47 2.17
CA ILE A 17 -8.13 -16.06 1.80
C ILE A 17 -8.65 -15.94 0.37
N LYS A 18 -9.78 -15.25 0.19
CA LYS A 18 -10.40 -15.08 -1.12
C LYS A 18 -9.74 -13.95 -1.93
N SER A 19 -9.35 -12.89 -1.26
CA SER A 19 -8.69 -11.75 -1.89
C SER A 19 -7.83 -10.96 -0.91
N VAL A 20 -6.82 -10.28 -1.44
CA VAL A 20 -5.88 -9.42 -0.69
C VAL A 20 -5.68 -8.14 -1.48
N ALA A 21 -5.82 -6.99 -0.84
CA ALA A 21 -5.37 -5.71 -1.40
C ALA A 21 -4.05 -5.30 -0.74
N ILE A 22 -3.03 -5.05 -1.56
CA ILE A 22 -1.75 -4.50 -1.11
C ILE A 22 -1.75 -3.01 -1.44
N LEU A 23 -1.70 -2.18 -0.41
CA LEU A 23 -1.70 -0.72 -0.55
C LEU A 23 -0.34 -0.23 -1.07
N GLN A 24 -0.35 0.81 -1.89
CA GLN A 24 0.87 1.49 -2.30
C GLN A 24 1.65 2.05 -1.10
N LEU A 25 2.98 2.07 -1.19
CA LEU A 25 3.81 2.85 -0.28
C LEU A 25 3.60 4.35 -0.52
N MET A 26 3.57 5.11 0.57
CA MET A 26 3.43 6.56 0.52
C MET A 26 4.79 7.24 0.48
N PRO A 27 4.94 8.34 -0.29
CA PRO A 27 6.12 9.19 -0.21
C PRO A 27 6.22 9.80 1.20
N ARG A 28 7.42 10.27 1.53
CA ARG A 28 7.69 11.02 2.77
C ARG A 28 8.27 12.38 2.42
N MET A 29 8.08 13.34 3.31
CA MET A 29 8.71 14.67 3.26
C MET A 29 9.91 14.77 4.21
N SER A 30 10.10 13.75 5.07
CA SER A 30 11.19 13.67 6.02
C SER A 30 11.62 12.23 6.24
N THR A 31 12.90 12.03 6.52
CA THR A 31 13.58 10.74 6.66
C THR A 31 14.72 10.91 7.65
N ARG A 32 15.06 9.85 8.41
CA ARG A 32 16.10 9.94 9.46
C ARG A 32 17.54 9.83 8.94
N HIS A 33 17.77 8.97 7.94
CA HIS A 33 19.12 8.55 7.54
C HIS A 33 19.32 8.48 6.01
N LEU A 34 18.32 8.87 5.23
CA LEU A 34 18.33 8.77 3.77
C LEU A 34 17.81 10.09 3.21
N GLU A 35 18.36 10.56 2.09
CA GLU A 35 17.81 11.71 1.38
C GLU A 35 16.34 11.46 0.99
N VAL A 36 15.49 12.47 1.19
CA VAL A 36 14.04 12.36 0.94
C VAL A 36 13.75 11.98 -0.51
N ASP A 37 14.49 12.56 -1.45
CA ASP A 37 14.33 12.27 -2.88
C ASP A 37 14.72 10.82 -3.20
N ARG A 38 15.82 10.33 -2.63
CA ARG A 38 16.22 8.91 -2.78
C ARG A 38 15.17 7.96 -2.22
N TYR A 39 14.56 8.29 -1.08
CA TYR A 39 13.47 7.49 -0.52
C TYR A 39 12.25 7.50 -1.45
N ASN A 40 11.87 8.66 -1.97
CA ASN A 40 10.70 8.80 -2.82
C ASN A 40 10.90 8.14 -4.20
N ASP A 41 12.10 8.17 -4.76
CA ASP A 41 12.48 7.43 -5.97
C ASP A 41 12.37 5.92 -5.77
N PHE A 42 12.84 5.44 -4.62
CA PHE A 42 12.64 4.04 -4.21
C PHE A 42 11.15 3.70 -4.11
N VAL A 43 10.35 4.54 -3.45
CA VAL A 43 8.89 4.33 -3.31
C VAL A 43 8.20 4.27 -4.68
N ILE A 44 8.58 5.15 -5.62
CA ILE A 44 8.05 5.13 -6.99
C ILE A 44 8.41 3.82 -7.68
N THR A 45 9.67 3.42 -7.62
CA THR A 45 10.17 2.20 -8.25
C THR A 45 9.52 0.95 -7.65
N PHE A 46 9.44 0.88 -6.33
CA PHE A 46 8.80 -0.21 -5.59
C PHE A 46 7.32 -0.33 -5.97
N ASN A 47 6.57 0.76 -5.95
CA ASN A 47 5.14 0.73 -6.29
C ASN A 47 4.89 0.32 -7.75
N ARG A 48 5.79 0.70 -8.67
CA ARG A 48 5.73 0.25 -10.06
C ARG A 48 5.93 -1.26 -10.16
N ILE A 49 7.01 -1.77 -9.59
CA ILE A 49 7.33 -3.21 -9.58
C ILE A 49 6.18 -3.99 -8.94
N LEU A 50 5.72 -3.57 -7.75
CA LEU A 50 4.62 -4.22 -7.05
C LEU A 50 3.35 -4.27 -7.91
N LYS A 51 3.01 -3.17 -8.59
CA LYS A 51 1.85 -3.15 -9.48
C LYS A 51 2.00 -4.14 -10.64
N ASP A 52 3.18 -4.22 -11.24
CA ASP A 52 3.45 -5.10 -12.37
C ASP A 52 3.43 -6.58 -11.97
N GLU A 53 4.05 -6.92 -10.83
CA GLU A 53 4.04 -8.27 -10.25
C GLU A 53 2.62 -8.76 -9.90
N LEU A 54 1.76 -7.84 -9.43
CA LEU A 54 0.39 -8.18 -9.04
C LEU A 54 -0.60 -8.10 -10.19
N LYS A 55 -0.20 -7.64 -11.39
CA LYS A 55 -1.11 -7.40 -12.53
C LYS A 55 -1.90 -8.63 -12.95
N HIS A 56 -1.29 -9.82 -12.86
CA HIS A 56 -1.87 -11.08 -13.27
C HIS A 56 -2.24 -12.00 -12.10
N ASN A 57 -2.11 -11.51 -10.86
CA ASN A 57 -2.45 -12.29 -9.69
C ASN A 57 -3.97 -12.32 -9.47
N ARG A 58 -4.53 -13.52 -9.27
CA ARG A 58 -5.99 -13.71 -9.11
C ARG A 58 -6.49 -13.40 -7.70
N ILE A 59 -5.62 -13.47 -6.69
CA ILE A 59 -5.97 -13.30 -5.28
C ILE A 59 -5.55 -11.93 -4.78
N MET A 60 -4.39 -11.45 -5.23
CA MET A 60 -3.76 -10.23 -4.75
C MET A 60 -3.94 -9.10 -5.75
N THR A 61 -4.33 -7.92 -5.26
CA THR A 61 -4.52 -6.73 -6.09
C THR A 61 -3.71 -5.57 -5.53
N TYR A 62 -3.03 -4.84 -6.41
CA TYR A 62 -2.41 -3.57 -6.06
C TYR A 62 -3.47 -2.47 -5.90
N TRP A 63 -3.48 -1.79 -4.75
CA TRP A 63 -4.40 -0.68 -4.48
C TRP A 63 -3.68 0.66 -4.42
N LYS A 64 -3.93 1.49 -5.42
CA LYS A 64 -3.41 2.86 -5.49
C LYS A 64 -4.19 3.77 -4.55
N LEU A 65 -3.52 4.37 -3.56
CA LEU A 65 -4.14 5.40 -2.73
C LEU A 65 -4.28 6.70 -3.53
N SER A 66 -5.52 7.06 -3.85
CA SER A 66 -5.88 8.23 -4.65
C SER A 66 -6.06 9.47 -3.76
N GLY A 67 -5.70 10.65 -4.31
CA GLY A 67 -5.90 11.93 -3.60
C GLY A 67 -4.92 12.24 -2.46
N LEU A 68 -3.87 11.42 -2.30
CA LEU A 68 -2.82 11.62 -1.27
C LEU A 68 -1.50 12.18 -1.84
N LYS A 69 -1.34 12.24 -3.17
CA LYS A 69 -0.06 12.60 -3.82
C LYS A 69 0.20 14.11 -3.97
N HIS A 70 -0.85 14.95 -3.86
CA HIS A 70 -0.75 16.41 -4.06
C HIS A 70 -0.96 17.24 -2.80
N ALA A 71 -1.20 16.58 -1.67
CA ALA A 71 -1.44 17.26 -0.40
C ALA A 71 -0.19 17.26 0.50
N ALA A 72 1.00 17.06 -0.08
CA ALA A 72 2.18 16.51 0.58
C ALA A 72 2.71 17.31 1.79
N VAL A 73 2.34 18.58 1.95
CA VAL A 73 2.61 19.33 3.20
C VAL A 73 1.38 19.32 4.11
N ALA A 74 0.17 19.54 3.58
CA ALA A 74 -1.05 19.71 4.35
C ALA A 74 -1.62 18.42 4.98
N ILE A 75 -1.16 17.22 4.60
CA ILE A 75 -1.68 15.95 5.15
C ILE A 75 -0.70 15.23 6.08
N TYR A 76 0.53 15.73 6.24
CA TYR A 76 1.53 15.11 7.11
C TYR A 76 1.79 16.01 8.31
N ARG A 77 1.93 15.43 9.50
CA ARG A 77 2.23 16.20 10.73
C ARG A 77 3.72 16.43 10.96
N ASP A 78 4.56 15.50 10.49
CA ASP A 78 6.01 15.49 10.70
C ASP A 78 6.78 15.06 9.43
N GLY A 79 6.09 15.10 8.28
CA GLY A 79 6.62 14.63 7.00
C GLY A 79 6.64 13.10 6.83
N VAL A 80 6.22 12.31 7.82
CA VAL A 80 6.11 10.84 7.73
C VAL A 80 4.71 10.36 8.05
N HIS A 81 4.16 10.81 9.17
CA HIS A 81 2.85 10.41 9.66
C HIS A 81 1.77 11.35 9.15
N LEU A 82 0.60 10.78 8.84
CA LEU A 82 -0.57 11.54 8.47
C LEU A 82 -1.10 12.36 9.66
N ASN A 83 -1.57 13.56 9.38
CA ASN A 83 -2.42 14.32 10.30
C ASN A 83 -3.89 13.87 10.19
N GLN A 84 -4.80 14.54 10.90
CA GLN A 84 -6.21 14.15 10.93
C GLN A 84 -6.86 14.17 9.54
N ASP A 85 -6.59 15.20 8.73
CA ASP A 85 -7.13 15.31 7.38
C ASP A 85 -6.57 14.23 6.44
N GLY A 86 -5.28 13.94 6.58
CA GLY A 86 -4.61 12.82 5.90
C GLY A 86 -5.24 11.48 6.25
N LEU A 87 -5.50 11.24 7.54
CA LEU A 87 -6.13 10.01 8.02
C LEU A 87 -7.56 9.86 7.47
N ILE A 88 -8.37 10.92 7.47
CA ILE A 88 -9.72 10.88 6.88
C ILE A 88 -9.67 10.44 5.41
N ARG A 89 -8.75 11.02 4.62
CA ARG A 89 -8.57 10.64 3.20
C ARG A 89 -8.04 9.21 3.05
N TYR A 90 -7.14 8.79 3.93
CA TYR A 90 -6.60 7.43 3.95
C TYR A 90 -7.69 6.39 4.28
N TYR A 91 -8.53 6.63 5.28
CA TYR A 91 -9.64 5.74 5.61
C TYR A 91 -10.69 5.66 4.50
N ARG A 92 -10.95 6.75 3.77
CA ARG A 92 -11.80 6.70 2.57
C ARG A 92 -11.22 5.78 1.49
N ASN A 93 -9.90 5.79 1.31
CA ASN A 93 -9.22 4.87 0.39
C ASN A 93 -9.30 3.42 0.86
N ILE A 94 -9.08 3.16 2.16
CA ILE A 94 -9.24 1.81 2.74
C ILE A 94 -10.66 1.31 2.53
N ARG A 95 -11.66 2.14 2.83
CA ARG A 95 -13.08 1.81 2.61
C ARG A 95 -13.33 1.44 1.14
N GLY A 96 -12.78 2.21 0.20
CA GLY A 96 -12.84 1.89 -1.22
C GLY A 96 -12.26 0.51 -1.52
N ALA A 97 -11.06 0.21 -1.01
CA ALA A 97 -10.41 -1.08 -1.21
C ALA A 97 -11.27 -2.24 -0.69
N ILE A 98 -11.74 -2.13 0.55
CA ILE A 98 -12.58 -3.15 1.19
C ILE A 98 -13.86 -3.38 0.38
N LEU A 99 -14.57 -2.32 0.00
CA LEU A 99 -15.82 -2.45 -0.76
C LEU A 99 -15.59 -3.08 -2.14
N THR A 100 -14.49 -2.75 -2.81
CA THR A 100 -14.13 -3.39 -4.08
C THR A 100 -13.81 -4.87 -3.90
N LEU A 101 -13.03 -5.22 -2.88
CA LEU A 101 -12.73 -6.62 -2.57
C LEU A 101 -14.00 -7.41 -2.22
N LEU A 102 -14.91 -6.86 -1.42
CA LEU A 102 -16.16 -7.53 -1.07
C LEU A 102 -17.04 -7.80 -2.30
N LYS A 103 -17.13 -6.84 -3.23
CA LYS A 103 -17.85 -7.03 -4.50
C LYS A 103 -17.23 -8.10 -5.41
N SER A 104 -15.93 -8.37 -5.27
CA SER A 104 -15.27 -9.44 -6.06
C SER A 104 -15.47 -10.84 -5.48
N ILE A 105 -16.04 -10.96 -4.27
CA ILE A 105 -16.27 -12.23 -3.56
C ILE A 105 -17.70 -12.74 -3.72
N VAL A 106 -18.66 -11.83 -3.94
CA VAL A 106 -20.09 -12.10 -4.17
C VAL A 106 -20.33 -12.33 -5.65
#